data_AF-A0A926A2T8-F1
#
_entry.id   AF-A0A926A2T8-F1
#
_cell.length_a   1.000
_cell.length_b   1.000
_cell.length_c   1.000
_cell.angle_alpha   90.00
_cell.angle_beta   90.00
_cell.angle_gamma   90.00
#
_symmetry.space_group_name_H-M   'P 1'
#
loop_
_entity.id
_entity.type
_entity.pdbx_description
1 polymer ?
#
loop_
_entity_poly.entity_id
_entity_poly.type
_entity_poly.pdbx_seq_one_letter_code
_entity_poly.pdbx_strand_id
1 'polypeptide(L)'
;MYSTCLFCHSALGTNQIVEEFPIGRRLAFDAERGRLWVVCKRCHNWNLSPIEHRWEAVEACERIYRNTRIRISTENIGLATLSEGLDLVRVGKPLLPEFAAWRYGARIRSRRWRAAGLTAAGLAATGVAMVGGTVLLAAGVAAVGLGIVPAAFSSLAWLDEKYTHDRVLTRVRDEDGHLRSLKLRHFARLEIAMAENQAGWKFRVAHETGMLEL
;
A
#
# COMPACT_ATOMS: atom_id res chain seq x y z
N MET A 1 4.92 -5.15 -23.62
CA MET A 1 5.52 -5.20 -22.25
C MET A 1 5.48 -3.80 -21.63
N TYR A 2 5.10 -3.61 -20.36
CA TYR A 2 5.08 -2.27 -19.72
C TYR A 2 6.44 -1.96 -19.08
N SER A 3 6.95 -0.73 -19.23
CA SER A 3 8.24 -0.30 -18.65
C SER A 3 8.11 0.67 -17.47
N THR A 4 6.90 1.14 -17.20
CA THR A 4 6.56 2.09 -16.13
C THR A 4 5.62 1.46 -15.11
N CYS A 5 5.70 1.92 -13.87
CA CYS A 5 4.80 1.47 -12.81
C CYS A 5 3.35 1.92 -13.08
N LEU A 6 2.39 1.01 -12.95
CA LEU A 6 0.96 1.26 -13.16
C LEU A 6 0.33 2.20 -12.11
N PHE A 7 1.04 2.48 -11.00
CA PHE A 7 0.53 3.29 -9.90
C PHE A 7 1.16 4.69 -9.84
N CYS A 8 2.47 4.79 -10.09
CA CYS A 8 3.21 6.06 -9.95
C CYS A 8 3.91 6.51 -11.24
N HIS A 9 3.75 5.74 -12.32
CA HIS A 9 4.31 6.03 -13.65
C HIS A 9 5.84 6.17 -13.70
N SER A 10 6.56 5.82 -12.63
CA SER A 10 8.03 5.82 -12.65
C SER A 10 8.55 4.67 -13.51
N ALA A 11 9.70 4.87 -14.15
CA ALA A 11 10.44 3.80 -14.80
C ALA A 11 10.71 2.65 -13.81
N LEU A 12 10.50 1.42 -14.26
CA LEU A 12 10.77 0.21 -13.48
C LEU A 12 12.23 -0.25 -13.61
N GLY A 13 12.94 0.30 -14.59
CA GLY A 13 14.27 -0.12 -14.99
C GLY A 13 14.24 -1.39 -15.83
N THR A 14 15.43 -1.85 -16.22
CA THR A 14 15.64 -3.05 -17.03
C THR A 14 16.62 -3.99 -16.34
N ASN A 15 16.58 -5.27 -16.68
CA ASN A 15 17.56 -6.26 -16.26
C ASN A 15 17.96 -7.13 -17.47
N GLN A 16 19.15 -7.73 -17.41
CA GLN A 16 19.68 -8.60 -18.47
C GLN A 16 19.82 -10.06 -17.99
N ILE A 17 19.29 -10.36 -16.80
CA ILE A 17 19.52 -11.64 -16.11
C ILE A 17 18.37 -12.61 -16.42
N VAL A 18 17.14 -12.08 -16.47
CA VAL A 18 15.95 -12.82 -16.88
C VAL A 18 15.65 -12.39 -18.30
N GLU A 19 16.18 -13.12 -19.28
CA GLU A 19 16.13 -12.77 -20.71
C GLU A 19 14.68 -12.68 -21.22
N GLU A 20 13.82 -13.56 -20.71
CA GLU A 20 12.40 -13.65 -21.05
C GLU A 20 11.60 -12.50 -20.43
N PHE A 21 12.18 -11.82 -19.43
CA PHE A 21 11.55 -10.70 -18.74
C PHE A 21 12.56 -9.58 -18.38
N PRO A 22 12.99 -8.78 -19.38
CA PRO A 22 14.08 -7.80 -19.21
C PRO A 22 13.65 -6.50 -18.49
N ILE A 23 12.53 -6.50 -17.77
CA ILE A 23 11.97 -5.31 -17.11
C ILE A 23 12.02 -5.47 -15.59
N GLY A 24 12.41 -4.39 -14.92
CA GLY A 24 12.42 -4.32 -13.46
C GLY A 24 13.76 -4.66 -12.85
N ARG A 25 14.11 -3.94 -11.78
CA ARG A 25 15.29 -4.24 -10.93
C ARG A 25 14.93 -4.96 -9.63
N ARG A 26 13.64 -5.27 -9.43
CA ARG A 26 13.14 -6.09 -8.32
C ARG A 26 11.93 -6.88 -8.81
N LEU A 27 12.09 -8.19 -8.84
CA LEU A 27 11.04 -9.12 -9.26
C LEU A 27 10.57 -9.90 -8.05
N ALA A 28 9.27 -10.13 -7.97
CA ALA A 28 8.69 -11.08 -7.04
C ALA A 28 7.98 -12.16 -7.86
N PHE A 29 8.13 -13.42 -7.47
CA PHE A 29 7.56 -14.52 -8.23
C PHE A 29 7.03 -15.63 -7.33
N ASP A 30 6.00 -16.32 -7.80
CA ASP A 30 5.32 -17.43 -7.16
C ASP A 30 5.35 -18.59 -8.15
N ALA A 31 6.27 -19.53 -7.91
CA ALA A 31 6.55 -20.65 -8.81
C ALA A 31 5.36 -21.62 -8.89
N GLU A 32 4.61 -21.80 -7.80
CA GLU A 32 3.48 -22.73 -7.77
C GLU A 32 2.28 -22.21 -8.55
N ARG A 33 2.04 -20.88 -8.52
CA ARG A 33 0.90 -20.26 -9.21
C ARG A 33 1.27 -19.58 -10.51
N GLY A 34 2.54 -19.66 -10.94
CA GLY A 34 3.04 -19.04 -12.17
C GLY A 34 2.85 -17.52 -12.20
N ARG A 35 2.96 -16.85 -11.05
CA ARG A 35 2.75 -15.39 -10.96
C ARG A 35 4.09 -14.66 -10.86
N LEU A 36 4.22 -13.59 -11.62
CA LEU A 36 5.39 -12.73 -11.63
C LEU A 36 4.94 -11.27 -11.45
N TRP A 37 5.66 -10.55 -10.61
CA TRP A 37 5.44 -9.14 -10.35
C TRP A 37 6.73 -8.35 -10.46
N VAL A 38 6.63 -7.14 -10.99
CA VAL A 38 7.69 -6.13 -10.86
C VAL A 38 7.38 -5.22 -9.68
N VAL A 39 8.26 -5.21 -8.69
CA VAL A 39 8.13 -4.34 -7.53
C VAL A 39 8.81 -2.99 -7.83
N CYS A 40 8.02 -1.93 -7.88
CA CYS A 40 8.54 -0.59 -8.13
C CYS A 40 9.44 -0.13 -6.97
N LYS A 41 10.71 0.22 -7.22
CA LYS A 41 11.62 0.73 -6.18
C LYS A 41 11.23 2.11 -5.62
N ARG A 42 10.38 2.87 -6.33
CA ARG A 42 9.88 4.19 -5.89
C ARG A 42 8.68 4.08 -4.95
N CYS A 43 7.58 3.49 -5.43
CA CYS A 43 6.32 3.42 -4.66
C CYS A 43 6.09 2.08 -3.96
N HIS A 44 6.95 1.08 -4.18
CA HIS A 44 6.87 -0.27 -3.61
C HIS A 44 5.60 -1.06 -3.99
N ASN A 45 4.84 -0.60 -4.98
CA ASN A 45 3.74 -1.37 -5.54
C ASN A 45 4.24 -2.52 -6.41
N TRP A 46 3.51 -3.63 -6.35
CA TRP A 46 3.75 -4.83 -7.12
C TRP A 46 2.87 -4.77 -8.37
N ASN A 47 3.51 -4.63 -9.54
CA ASN A 47 2.85 -4.59 -10.83
C ASN A 47 2.82 -6.02 -11.37
N LEU A 48 1.65 -6.59 -11.61
CA LEU A 48 1.53 -7.95 -12.14
C LEU A 48 2.01 -7.97 -13.59
N SER A 49 2.89 -8.88 -13.97
CA SER A 49 3.35 -9.01 -15.37
C SER A 49 2.23 -9.53 -16.28
N PRO A 50 2.22 -9.25 -17.60
CA PRO A 50 1.29 -9.87 -18.55
C PRO A 50 1.48 -11.39 -18.61
N ILE A 51 0.45 -12.16 -18.98
CA ILE A 51 0.44 -13.63 -18.85
C ILE A 51 1.39 -14.31 -19.85
N GLU A 52 1.60 -13.71 -21.01
CA GLU A 52 2.29 -14.27 -22.18
C GLU A 52 3.75 -14.65 -21.88
N HIS A 53 4.40 -13.93 -20.95
CA HIS A 53 5.82 -14.09 -20.63
C HIS A 53 6.05 -14.70 -19.23
N ARG A 54 5.01 -15.18 -18.53
CA ARG A 54 5.16 -15.57 -17.12
C ARG A 54 5.90 -16.88 -16.92
N TRP A 55 5.63 -17.88 -17.75
CA TRP A 55 6.06 -19.25 -17.44
C TRP A 55 7.59 -19.38 -17.45
N GLU A 56 8.22 -19.08 -18.59
CA GLU A 56 9.68 -19.18 -18.76
C GLU A 56 10.42 -18.23 -17.81
N ALA A 57 9.91 -17.00 -17.64
CA ALA A 57 10.50 -16.03 -16.73
C ALA A 57 10.44 -16.47 -15.26
N VAL A 58 9.35 -17.14 -14.83
CA VAL A 58 9.22 -17.67 -13.47
C VAL A 58 10.17 -18.84 -13.23
N GLU A 59 10.30 -19.76 -14.20
CA GLU A 59 11.26 -20.86 -14.11
C GLU A 59 12.70 -20.35 -14.08
N ALA A 60 13.05 -19.37 -14.92
CA ALA A 60 14.34 -18.70 -14.90
C ALA A 60 14.60 -18.05 -13.54
N CYS A 61 13.62 -17.32 -13.00
CA CYS A 61 13.73 -16.72 -11.66
C CYS A 61 13.95 -17.78 -10.56
N GLU A 62 13.23 -18.90 -10.58
CA GLU A 62 13.39 -19.99 -9.60
C GLU A 62 14.79 -20.62 -9.70
N ARG A 63 15.27 -20.90 -10.91
CA ARG A 63 16.62 -21.43 -11.16
C ARG A 63 17.70 -20.48 -10.63
N ILE A 64 17.59 -19.19 -10.97
CA ILE A 64 18.53 -18.16 -10.52
C ILE A 64 18.49 -18.01 -9.00
N TYR A 65 17.29 -17.99 -8.41
CA TYR A 65 17.10 -17.86 -6.97
C TYR A 65 17.78 -19.00 -6.21
N ARG A 66 17.62 -20.26 -6.67
CA ARG A 66 18.25 -21.44 -6.06
C ARG A 66 19.77 -21.42 -6.09
N ASN A 67 20.35 -20.82 -7.13
CA ASN A 67 21.80 -20.71 -7.29
C ASN A 67 22.39 -19.49 -6.56
N THR A 68 21.56 -18.57 -6.09
CA THR A 68 22.01 -17.35 -5.42
C THR A 68 22.00 -17.54 -3.91
N ARG A 69 23.05 -17.08 -3.21
CA ARG A 69 23.02 -17.04 -1.74
C ARG A 69 21.91 -16.09 -1.27
N ILE A 70 20.93 -16.66 -0.56
CA ILE A 70 19.78 -15.94 0.00
C ILE A 70 20.30 -14.92 1.03
N ARG A 71 19.81 -13.67 0.93
CA ARG A 71 20.19 -12.63 1.90
C ARG A 71 19.29 -12.64 3.12
N ILE A 72 17.98 -12.81 2.91
CA ILE A 72 16.96 -12.77 3.97
C ILE A 72 15.84 -13.73 3.57
N SER A 73 15.42 -14.60 4.48
CA SER A 73 14.25 -15.46 4.31
C SER A 73 13.38 -15.41 5.55
N THR A 74 12.06 -15.36 5.36
CA THR A 74 11.07 -15.81 6.34
C THR A 74 10.71 -17.27 6.04
N GLU A 75 9.63 -17.79 6.63
CA GLU A 75 9.23 -19.20 6.47
C GLU A 75 8.92 -19.57 5.02
N ASN A 76 8.18 -18.73 4.30
CA ASN A 76 7.70 -19.01 2.96
C ASN A 76 8.09 -17.96 1.91
N ILE A 77 8.64 -16.81 2.33
CA ILE A 77 9.10 -15.76 1.42
C ILE A 77 10.58 -15.51 1.62
N GLY A 78 11.34 -15.44 0.52
CA GLY A 78 12.77 -15.15 0.59
C GLY A 78 13.22 -14.13 -0.45
N LEU A 79 14.25 -13.36 -0.08
CA LEU A 79 14.89 -12.33 -0.90
C LEU A 79 16.34 -12.75 -1.21
N ALA A 80 16.62 -12.88 -2.51
CA ALA A 80 17.96 -12.99 -3.05
C ALA A 80 18.32 -11.69 -3.79
N THR A 81 19.53 -11.20 -3.58
CA THR A 81 20.07 -10.05 -4.34
C THR A 81 21.26 -10.55 -5.12
N LEU A 82 21.17 -10.43 -6.44
CA LEU A 82 22.22 -10.82 -7.36
C LEU A 82 23.34 -9.78 -7.42
N SER A 83 24.50 -10.20 -7.94
CA SER A 83 25.68 -9.35 -8.17
C SER A 83 25.37 -8.11 -9.03
N GLU A 84 24.50 -8.25 -10.02
CA GLU A 84 24.15 -7.20 -10.98
C GLU A 84 23.05 -6.25 -10.45
N GLY A 85 22.69 -6.36 -9.17
CA GLY A 85 21.74 -5.49 -8.50
C GLY A 85 20.26 -5.81 -8.78
N LEU A 86 19.96 -7.01 -9.28
CA LEU A 86 18.60 -7.55 -9.37
C LEU A 86 18.20 -8.18 -8.04
N ASP A 87 17.06 -7.74 -7.51
CA ASP A 87 16.44 -8.35 -6.35
C ASP A 87 15.37 -9.36 -6.79
N LEU A 88 15.43 -10.59 -6.30
CA LEU A 88 14.43 -11.64 -6.51
C LEU A 88 13.74 -11.99 -5.19
N VAL A 89 12.42 -11.82 -5.15
CA VAL A 89 11.56 -12.20 -4.02
C VAL A 89 10.79 -13.47 -4.40
N ARG A 90 11.20 -14.61 -3.85
CA ARG A 90 10.50 -15.88 -4.02
C ARG A 90 9.33 -15.96 -3.05
N VAL A 91 8.15 -16.26 -3.56
CA VAL A 91 6.90 -16.45 -2.79
C VAL A 91 6.51 -17.92 -2.85
N GLY A 92 6.54 -18.60 -1.71
CA GLY A 92 6.03 -19.97 -1.55
C GLY A 92 4.56 -19.98 -1.14
N LYS A 93 4.24 -20.67 -0.03
CA LYS A 93 2.88 -20.72 0.57
C LYS A 93 2.78 -19.90 1.86
N PRO A 94 3.02 -18.58 1.82
CA PRO A 94 3.00 -17.76 3.04
C PRO A 94 1.62 -17.70 3.66
N LEU A 95 1.60 -17.60 4.99
CA LEU A 95 0.43 -17.14 5.71
C LEU A 95 0.11 -15.69 5.32
N LEU A 96 -1.15 -15.28 5.43
CA LEU A 96 -1.60 -13.92 5.12
C LEU A 96 -0.77 -12.82 5.82
N PRO A 97 -0.40 -12.95 7.12
CA PRO A 97 0.41 -11.93 7.79
C PRO A 97 1.81 -11.78 7.19
N GLU A 98 2.46 -12.90 6.87
CA GLU A 98 3.78 -12.92 6.24
C GLU A 98 3.73 -12.25 4.87
N PHE A 99 2.76 -12.64 4.03
CA PHE A 99 2.58 -12.05 2.71
C PHE A 99 2.29 -10.54 2.78
N ALA A 100 1.43 -10.12 3.71
CA ALA A 100 1.10 -8.72 3.92
C ALA A 100 2.31 -7.90 4.40
N ALA A 101 3.16 -8.46 5.27
CA ALA A 101 4.37 -7.80 5.74
C ALA A 101 5.35 -7.53 4.58
N TRP A 102 5.56 -8.49 3.69
CA TRP A 102 6.43 -8.32 2.52
C TRP A 102 5.83 -7.36 1.47
N ARG A 103 4.53 -7.45 1.20
CA ARG A 103 3.86 -6.62 0.18
C ARG A 103 3.62 -5.18 0.62
N TYR A 104 3.23 -4.97 1.88
CA TYR A 104 2.81 -3.67 2.40
C TYR A 104 3.75 -3.09 3.45
N GLY A 105 4.76 -3.82 3.91
CA GLY A 105 5.66 -3.39 4.98
C GLY A 105 6.35 -2.05 4.70
N ALA A 106 6.81 -1.84 3.46
CA ALA A 106 7.39 -0.55 3.07
C ALA A 106 6.39 0.62 3.18
N ARG A 107 5.10 0.36 2.89
CA ARG A 107 4.04 1.36 2.99
C ARG A 107 3.72 1.68 4.44
N ILE A 108 3.54 0.64 5.26
CA ILE A 108 3.29 0.79 6.70
C ILE A 108 4.45 1.54 7.36
N ARG A 109 5.69 1.18 7.01
CA ARG A 109 6.90 1.89 7.45
C ARG A 109 6.86 3.35 7.04
N SER A 110 6.61 3.66 5.76
CA SER A 110 6.55 5.07 5.30
C SER A 110 5.46 5.88 5.99
N ARG A 111 4.31 5.28 6.32
CA ARG A 111 3.24 5.93 7.11
C ARG A 111 3.68 6.17 8.55
N ARG A 112 4.30 5.16 9.19
CA ARG A 112 4.85 5.28 10.55
C ARG A 112 5.93 6.35 10.64
N TRP A 113 6.84 6.44 9.66
CA TRP A 113 7.88 7.50 9.64
C TRP A 113 7.30 8.89 9.40
N ARG A 114 6.25 9.05 8.58
CA ARG A 114 5.55 10.33 8.43
C ARG A 114 4.82 10.74 9.72
N ALA A 115 4.13 9.79 10.36
CA ALA A 115 3.49 10.03 11.65
C ALA A 115 4.54 10.35 12.74
N ALA A 116 5.65 9.62 12.77
CA ALA A 116 6.76 9.84 13.70
C ALA A 116 7.44 11.20 13.49
N GLY A 117 7.64 11.62 12.23
CA GLY A 117 8.18 12.94 11.89
C GLY A 117 7.27 14.08 12.33
N LEU A 118 5.94 13.91 12.20
CA LEU A 118 4.96 14.86 12.70
C LEU A 118 4.94 14.91 14.24
N THR A 119 5.07 13.77 14.93
CA THR A 119 5.18 13.74 16.40
C THR A 119 6.48 14.37 16.92
N ALA A 120 7.60 14.20 16.21
CA ALA A 120 8.86 14.84 16.56
C ALA A 120 8.79 16.38 16.38
N ALA A 121 8.13 16.86 15.33
CA ALA A 121 7.86 18.29 15.13
C ALA A 121 6.94 18.87 16.23
N GLY A 122 5.93 18.11 16.67
CA GLY A 122 5.05 18.50 17.78
C GLY A 122 5.77 18.61 19.12
N LEU A 123 6.66 17.66 19.44
CA LEU A 123 7.48 17.70 20.65
C LEU A 123 8.50 18.86 20.64
N ALA A 124 9.06 19.18 19.48
CA ALA A 124 9.96 20.32 19.32
C ALA A 124 9.24 21.67 19.55
N ALA A 125 7.98 21.80 19.12
CA ALA A 125 7.18 23.00 19.37
C ALA A 125 6.85 23.19 20.86
N THR A 126 6.67 22.11 21.62
CA THR A 126 6.47 22.17 23.09
C THR A 126 7.75 22.46 23.88
N GLY A 127 8.93 22.12 23.35
CA GLY A 127 10.21 22.37 24.02
C GLY A 127 10.59 23.87 24.11
N VAL A 128 10.11 24.70 23.17
CA VAL A 128 10.38 26.15 23.17
C VAL A 128 9.62 26.88 24.28
N ALA A 129 8.52 26.31 24.80
CA ALA A 129 7.73 26.93 25.88
C ALA A 129 8.31 26.71 27.30
N MET A 130 9.34 25.86 27.46
CA MET A 130 9.88 25.47 28.78
C MET A 130 11.24 26.09 29.15
N VAL A 131 11.66 27.19 28.50
CA VAL A 131 12.91 27.89 28.89
C VAL A 131 12.68 28.87 30.06
N GLY A 132 11.45 29.03 30.56
CA GLY A 132 11.08 30.10 31.51
C GLY A 132 10.80 29.74 32.98
N GLY A 133 10.84 28.48 33.44
CA GLY A 133 10.51 28.20 34.84
C GLY A 133 10.70 26.74 35.28
N THR A 134 11.67 26.51 36.16
CA THR A 134 12.19 25.20 36.58
C THR A 134 11.28 24.37 37.51
N VAL A 135 10.03 24.78 37.79
CA VAL A 135 9.21 24.15 38.85
C VAL A 135 7.99 23.35 38.35
N LEU A 136 7.67 23.34 37.05
CA LEU A 136 6.53 22.57 36.50
C LEU A 136 6.93 21.32 35.67
N LEU A 137 8.17 20.84 35.80
CA LEU A 137 8.73 19.84 34.90
C LEU A 137 8.18 18.42 35.08
N ALA A 138 7.82 17.98 36.28
CA ALA A 138 7.34 16.60 36.49
C ALA A 138 5.87 16.39 36.05
N ALA A 139 4.99 17.36 36.33
CA ALA A 139 3.58 17.28 35.95
C ALA A 139 3.36 17.58 34.45
N GLY A 140 4.13 18.51 33.88
CA GLY A 140 4.05 18.86 32.46
C GLY A 140 4.52 17.73 31.54
N VAL A 141 5.60 17.03 31.90
CA VAL A 141 6.12 15.90 31.11
C VAL A 141 5.16 14.71 31.12
N ALA A 142 4.49 14.43 32.25
CA ALA A 142 3.47 13.39 32.33
C ALA A 142 2.21 13.74 31.51
N ALA A 143 1.72 14.99 31.59
CA ALA A 143 0.55 15.44 30.83
C ALA A 143 0.81 15.48 29.30
N VAL A 144 2.00 15.91 28.87
CA VAL A 144 2.40 15.93 27.45
C VAL A 144 2.63 14.51 26.92
N GLY A 145 3.32 13.66 27.69
CA GLY A 145 3.67 12.29 27.30
C GLY A 145 2.48 11.31 27.26
N LEU A 146 1.51 11.45 28.17
CA LEU A 146 0.34 10.55 28.26
C LEU A 146 -0.93 11.08 27.58
N GLY A 147 -1.11 12.41 27.50
CA GLY A 147 -2.34 13.02 26.97
C GLY A 147 -2.20 13.59 25.57
N ILE A 148 -1.19 14.46 25.37
CA ILE A 148 -1.11 15.28 24.15
C ILE A 148 -0.51 14.50 22.97
N VAL A 149 0.53 13.70 23.18
CA VAL A 149 1.16 12.93 22.08
C VAL A 149 0.21 11.84 21.53
N PRO A 150 -0.49 11.03 22.35
CA PRO A 150 -1.47 10.08 21.84
C PRO A 150 -2.69 10.76 21.20
N ALA A 151 -3.16 11.89 21.75
CA ALA A 151 -4.27 12.65 21.17
C ALA A 151 -3.88 13.34 19.85
N ALA A 152 -2.65 13.85 19.72
CA ALA A 152 -2.11 14.40 18.48
C ALA A 152 -1.89 13.28 17.44
N PHE A 153 -1.43 12.10 17.87
CA PHE A 153 -1.27 10.92 17.03
C PHE A 153 -2.63 10.42 16.51
N SER A 154 -3.64 10.32 17.38
CA SER A 154 -4.99 9.91 16.98
C SER A 154 -5.67 10.95 16.10
N SER A 155 -5.51 12.25 16.38
CA SER A 155 -6.11 13.30 15.57
C SER A 155 -5.44 13.49 14.20
N LEU A 156 -4.12 13.36 14.08
CA LEU A 156 -3.44 13.40 12.78
C LEU A 156 -3.68 12.12 11.95
N ALA A 157 -3.70 10.95 12.58
CA ALA A 157 -4.10 9.72 11.91
C ALA A 157 -5.56 9.78 11.47
N TRP A 158 -6.45 10.32 12.31
CA TRP A 158 -7.85 10.59 11.97
C TRP A 158 -7.99 11.61 10.84
N LEU A 159 -7.13 12.64 10.78
CA LEU A 159 -7.13 13.61 9.69
C LEU A 159 -6.67 12.98 8.36
N ASP A 160 -5.61 12.15 8.36
CA ASP A 160 -5.15 11.43 7.15
C ASP A 160 -6.18 10.39 6.68
N GLU A 161 -6.80 9.69 7.64
CA GLU A 161 -7.89 8.75 7.38
C GLU A 161 -9.12 9.48 6.83
N LYS A 162 -9.52 10.61 7.43
CA LYS A 162 -10.61 11.46 6.94
C LYS A 162 -10.29 12.05 5.57
N TYR A 163 -9.08 12.52 5.32
CA TYR A 163 -8.71 13.11 4.02
C TYR A 163 -8.71 12.07 2.90
N THR A 164 -8.27 10.84 3.21
CA THR A 164 -8.26 9.75 2.24
C THR A 164 -9.68 9.21 1.99
N HIS A 165 -10.49 9.04 3.04
CA HIS A 165 -11.81 8.42 2.95
C HIS A 165 -12.94 9.40 2.56
N ASP A 166 -12.82 10.70 2.86
CA ASP A 166 -13.81 11.73 2.51
C ASP A 166 -13.57 12.32 1.12
N ARG A 167 -12.51 11.89 0.43
CA ARG A 167 -12.22 12.33 -0.93
C ARG A 167 -13.38 11.95 -1.85
N VAL A 168 -14.01 12.97 -2.44
CA VAL A 168 -15.04 12.79 -3.48
C VAL A 168 -14.36 12.25 -4.73
N LEU A 169 -14.70 11.01 -5.11
CA LEU A 169 -14.16 10.37 -6.31
C LEU A 169 -14.94 10.76 -7.55
N THR A 170 -16.27 10.78 -7.44
CA THR A 170 -17.15 11.11 -8.55
C THR A 170 -18.48 11.66 -8.03
N ARG A 171 -19.22 12.36 -8.89
CA ARG A 171 -20.58 12.82 -8.61
C ARG A 171 -21.51 12.13 -9.59
N VAL A 172 -22.52 11.43 -9.06
CA VAL A 172 -23.47 10.67 -9.87
C VAL A 172 -24.87 11.23 -9.65
N ARG A 173 -25.69 11.21 -10.70
CA ARG A 173 -27.10 11.57 -10.57
C ARG A 173 -27.87 10.34 -10.11
N ASP A 174 -28.66 10.54 -9.07
CA ASP A 174 -29.61 9.56 -8.55
C ASP A 174 -30.76 9.34 -9.55
N GLU A 175 -31.58 8.29 -9.37
CA GLU A 175 -32.78 8.05 -10.19
C GLU A 175 -33.75 9.26 -10.13
N ASP A 176 -33.79 9.95 -8.99
CA ASP A 176 -34.58 11.19 -8.78
C ASP A 176 -33.92 12.46 -9.37
N GLY A 177 -32.81 12.34 -10.10
CA GLY A 177 -32.12 13.47 -10.75
C GLY A 177 -31.24 14.33 -9.84
N HIS A 178 -31.17 14.02 -8.55
CA HIS A 178 -30.32 14.74 -7.59
C HIS A 178 -28.84 14.40 -7.77
N LEU A 179 -27.97 15.41 -7.76
CA LEU A 179 -26.53 15.22 -7.91
C LEU A 179 -25.89 14.85 -6.57
N ARG A 180 -25.43 13.60 -6.42
CA ARG A 180 -24.88 13.05 -5.17
C ARG A 180 -23.37 12.83 -5.31
N SER A 181 -22.60 13.22 -4.30
CA SER A 181 -21.13 13.08 -4.31
C SER A 181 -20.71 11.76 -3.66
N LEU A 182 -20.12 10.86 -4.45
CA LEU A 182 -19.61 9.58 -3.96
C LEU A 182 -18.17 9.75 -3.45
N LYS A 183 -18.01 9.56 -2.13
CA LYS A 183 -16.72 9.57 -1.44
C LYS A 183 -16.10 8.17 -1.47
N LEU A 184 -14.79 8.06 -1.35
CA LEU A 184 -14.07 6.78 -1.33
C LEU A 184 -14.63 5.81 -0.28
N ARG A 185 -15.05 6.31 0.90
CA ARG A 185 -15.69 5.49 1.94
C ARG A 185 -16.99 4.79 1.51
N HIS A 186 -17.73 5.35 0.56
CA HIS A 186 -19.00 4.77 0.13
C HIS A 186 -18.79 3.53 -0.76
N PHE A 187 -17.65 3.44 -1.46
CA PHE A 187 -17.29 2.27 -2.27
C PHE A 187 -16.91 1.04 -1.44
N ALA A 188 -16.55 1.21 -0.16
CA ALA A 188 -16.21 0.08 0.71
C ALA A 188 -17.40 -0.86 0.97
N ARG A 189 -18.64 -0.39 0.71
CA ARG A 189 -19.89 -1.16 0.81
C ARG A 189 -20.68 -1.12 -0.49
N LEU A 190 -19.99 -1.12 -1.63
CA LEU A 190 -20.63 -1.20 -2.93
C LEU A 190 -21.04 -2.65 -3.21
N GLU A 191 -22.33 -2.86 -3.44
CA GLU A 191 -22.92 -4.15 -3.78
C GLU A 191 -23.44 -4.10 -5.21
N ILE A 192 -23.31 -5.21 -5.93
CA ILE A 192 -23.88 -5.38 -7.26
C ILE A 192 -25.19 -6.13 -7.08
N ALA A 193 -26.31 -5.49 -7.43
CA ALA A 193 -27.64 -6.08 -7.35
C ALA A 193 -28.24 -6.26 -8.74
N MET A 194 -29.06 -7.29 -8.90
CA MET A 194 -29.86 -7.46 -10.10
C MET A 194 -31.07 -6.54 -10.04
N ALA A 195 -31.34 -5.79 -11.12
CA ALA A 195 -32.57 -5.00 -11.20
C ALA A 195 -33.79 -5.93 -11.30
N GLU A 196 -34.81 -5.66 -10.48
CA GLU A 196 -35.97 -6.53 -10.31
C GLU A 196 -36.90 -6.56 -11.53
N ASN A 197 -36.78 -5.59 -12.46
CA ASN A 197 -37.77 -5.37 -13.52
C ASN A 197 -37.21 -5.32 -14.97
N GLN A 198 -35.88 -5.33 -15.15
CA GLN A 198 -35.23 -5.39 -16.47
C GLN A 198 -33.90 -6.13 -16.30
N ALA A 199 -33.45 -6.87 -17.33
CA ALA A 199 -32.16 -7.58 -17.33
C ALA A 199 -30.96 -6.61 -17.34
N GLY A 200 -30.81 -5.84 -16.26
CA GLY A 200 -29.79 -4.83 -16.03
C GLY A 200 -29.17 -5.00 -14.65
N TRP A 201 -27.88 -4.77 -14.56
CA TRP A 201 -27.14 -4.76 -13.31
C TRP A 201 -27.24 -3.35 -12.71
N LYS A 202 -27.57 -3.25 -11.42
CA LYS A 202 -27.52 -2.01 -10.66
C LYS A 202 -26.42 -2.07 -9.60
N PHE A 203 -25.79 -0.94 -9.31
CA PHE A 203 -24.87 -0.82 -8.20
C PHE A 203 -25.57 -0.18 -7.00
N ARG A 204 -25.64 -0.90 -5.89
CA ARG A 204 -26.13 -0.36 -4.62
C ARG A 204 -24.94 0.16 -3.82
N VAL A 205 -24.97 1.44 -3.51
CA VAL A 205 -23.90 2.12 -2.79
C VAL A 205 -24.47 2.72 -1.52
N ALA A 206 -23.97 2.28 -0.37
CA ALA A 206 -24.32 2.88 0.92
C ALA A 206 -23.72 4.30 1.03
N HIS A 207 -24.58 5.30 1.12
CA HIS A 207 -24.25 6.72 1.26
C HIS A 207 -24.63 7.23 2.65
N GLU A 208 -24.11 8.40 3.05
CA GLU A 208 -24.41 9.07 4.34
C GLU A 208 -25.90 9.31 4.60
N THR A 209 -26.72 9.37 3.55
CA THR A 209 -28.14 9.70 3.60
C THR A 209 -29.07 8.52 3.26
N GLY A 210 -28.52 7.32 3.03
CA GLY A 210 -29.29 6.13 2.61
C GLY A 210 -28.57 5.25 1.60
N MET A 211 -29.28 4.29 1.00
CA MET A 211 -28.80 3.47 -0.11
C MET A 211 -29.08 4.18 -1.42
N LEU A 212 -28.07 4.29 -2.29
CA LEU A 212 -28.20 4.85 -3.63
C LEU A 212 -28.06 3.72 -4.64
N GLU A 213 -29.00 3.62 -5.57
CA GLU A 213 -29.00 2.60 -6.62
C GLU A 213 -28.63 3.27 -7.95
N LEU A 214 -27.58 2.78 -8.59
CA LEU A 214 -27.02 3.28 -9.86
C LEU A 214 -27.23 2.29 -11.00
#